data_AF-A0A100XVQ2-F1
#
_entry.id   AF-A0A100XVQ2-F1
#
_cell.length_a   1.000
_cell.length_b   1.000
_cell.length_c   1.000
_cell.angle_alpha   90.00
_cell.angle_beta   90.00
_cell.angle_gamma   90.00
#
_symmetry.space_group_name_H-M   'P 1'
#
loop_
_entity.id
_entity.type
_entity.pdbx_description
1 polymer ?
#
loop_
_entity_poly.entity_id
_entity_poly.type
_entity_poly.pdbx_seq_one_letter_code
_entity_poly.pdbx_strand_id
1 'polypeptide(L)'
;MDKLKAYLIGFLIAVVAIAAGIVWYGGWKLLLQVILTLGFLGVTLMLLFFTGLTLYAESWKYGAILAIFTAVSGYGLYLSATWRSLNVVAGIIVFFIAIVAFGIWYISEPDLGLADRFRSAEKLERAGKYKAAARKYEKAGNYLKAAEMYEKLGWMESAAWAYEKAEKYEKAAEIYEALYDKEKDTYYLKEAHEYWKKAGNMERAAKALERYAEEEPWFWEDVAKLYEELGNEEKAREAWERALEYYQKEAQEEGVFYEDVGNIARRLGKEELAREAYEKFLEYCLKEAEQDPMWWKHVAEAYDYLGEKEKAEEARKRYEEYRAKIMRANEETSNFPGEKEE
;
A
#
# COMPACT_ATOMS: atom_id res chain seq x y z
N MET A 1 -20.07 5.44 -20.27
CA MET A 1 -19.79 6.65 -19.47
C MET A 1 -20.66 6.61 -18.24
N ASP A 2 -20.07 6.79 -17.06
CA ASP A 2 -20.78 6.86 -15.80
C ASP A 2 -21.85 7.98 -15.84
N LYS A 3 -23.07 7.73 -15.34
CA LYS A 3 -24.19 8.71 -15.44
C LYS A 3 -23.79 10.06 -14.83
N LEU A 4 -22.99 10.02 -13.77
CA LEU A 4 -22.39 11.19 -13.13
C LEU A 4 -21.51 12.00 -14.10
N LYS A 5 -20.65 11.33 -14.88
CA LYS A 5 -19.80 11.99 -15.88
C LYS A 5 -20.63 12.64 -16.98
N ALA A 6 -21.71 12.00 -17.42
CA ALA A 6 -22.62 12.57 -18.42
C ALA A 6 -23.34 13.82 -17.91
N TYR A 7 -23.83 13.82 -16.67
CA TYR A 7 -24.44 15.02 -16.06
C TYR A 7 -23.43 16.16 -15.87
N LEU A 8 -22.20 15.85 -15.47
CA LEU A 8 -21.12 16.84 -15.34
C LEU A 8 -20.77 17.49 -16.67
N ILE A 9 -20.65 16.69 -17.74
CA ILE A 9 -20.40 17.20 -19.09
C ILE A 9 -21.57 18.07 -19.57
N GLY A 10 -22.81 17.62 -19.37
CA GLY A 10 -24.00 18.40 -19.73
C GLY A 10 -24.10 19.73 -18.99
N PHE A 11 -23.79 19.76 -17.70
CA PHE A 11 -23.72 20.98 -16.90
C PHE A 11 -22.62 21.93 -17.40
N LEU A 12 -21.43 21.41 -17.72
CA LEU A 12 -20.32 22.21 -18.23
C LEU A 12 -20.66 22.86 -19.58
N ILE A 13 -21.30 22.11 -20.49
CA ILE A 13 -21.78 22.63 -21.78
C ILE A 13 -22.79 23.75 -21.56
N ALA A 14 -23.73 23.58 -20.63
CA ALA A 14 -24.72 24.62 -20.31
C ALA A 14 -24.07 25.89 -19.76
N VAL A 15 -23.08 25.77 -18.86
CA VAL A 15 -22.33 26.92 -18.32
C VAL A 15 -21.58 27.65 -19.42
N VAL A 16 -20.91 26.94 -20.33
CA VAL A 16 -20.18 27.53 -21.46
C VAL A 16 -21.15 28.22 -22.43
N ALA A 17 -22.30 27.62 -22.73
CA ALA A 17 -23.31 28.22 -23.59
C ALA A 17 -23.88 29.52 -23.00
N ILE A 18 -24.15 29.56 -21.69
CA ILE A 18 -24.58 30.76 -20.99
C ILE A 18 -23.49 31.85 -21.04
N ALA A 19 -22.24 31.48 -20.79
CA ALA A 19 -21.11 32.40 -20.86
C ALA A 19 -20.95 32.99 -22.27
N ALA A 20 -21.03 32.17 -23.31
CA ALA A 20 -20.98 32.60 -24.71
C ALA A 20 -22.14 33.55 -25.06
N GLY A 21 -23.35 33.27 -24.58
CA GLY A 21 -24.52 34.14 -24.75
C GLY A 21 -24.34 35.51 -24.09
N ILE A 22 -23.77 35.56 -22.88
CA ILE A 22 -23.47 36.82 -22.18
C ILE A 22 -22.41 37.64 -22.94
N VAL A 23 -21.36 36.97 -23.44
CA VAL A 23 -20.32 37.62 -24.27
C VAL A 23 -20.89 38.16 -25.57
N TRP A 24 -21.78 37.42 -26.22
CA TRP A 24 -22.45 37.88 -27.44
C TRP A 24 -23.33 39.11 -27.20
N TYR A 25 -24.02 39.17 -26.05
CA TYR A 25 -24.92 40.27 -25.72
C TYR A 25 -24.22 41.54 -25.24
N GLY A 26 -23.23 41.43 -24.35
CA GLY A 26 -22.60 42.59 -23.70
C GLY A 26 -21.07 42.56 -23.64
N GLY A 27 -20.45 41.66 -24.40
CA GLY A 27 -19.00 41.51 -24.48
C GLY A 27 -18.38 40.87 -23.23
N TRP A 28 -17.06 40.70 -23.29
CA TRP A 28 -16.26 40.12 -22.21
C TRP A 28 -16.35 40.90 -20.89
N LYS A 29 -16.56 42.21 -20.97
CA LYS A 29 -16.74 43.08 -19.80
C LYS A 29 -17.98 42.67 -18.99
N LEU A 30 -19.12 42.45 -19.66
CA LEU A 30 -20.36 42.05 -19.00
C LEU A 30 -20.22 40.66 -18.37
N LEU A 31 -19.58 39.72 -19.08
CA LEU A 31 -19.32 38.39 -18.52
C LEU A 31 -18.50 38.48 -17.23
N LEU A 32 -17.40 39.25 -17.24
CA LEU A 32 -16.57 39.43 -16.05
C LEU A 32 -17.35 40.11 -14.90
N GLN A 33 -18.21 41.08 -15.20
CA GLN A 33 -19.11 41.72 -14.22
C GLN A 33 -20.06 40.73 -13.57
N VAL A 34 -20.69 39.89 -14.38
CA VAL A 34 -21.61 38.86 -13.89
C VAL A 34 -20.86 37.84 -13.02
N ILE A 35 -19.69 37.38 -13.44
CA ILE A 35 -18.87 36.42 -12.67
C ILE A 35 -18.48 37.01 -11.31
N LEU A 36 -17.91 38.22 -11.28
CA LEU A 36 -17.49 38.87 -10.04
C LEU A 36 -18.67 39.14 -9.12
N THR A 37 -19.79 39.61 -9.67
CA THR A 37 -21.01 39.90 -8.91
C THR A 37 -21.58 38.62 -8.30
N LEU A 38 -21.72 37.54 -9.07
CA LEU A 38 -22.21 36.25 -8.57
C LEU A 38 -21.26 35.63 -7.55
N GLY A 39 -19.95 35.73 -7.77
CA GLY A 39 -18.93 35.24 -6.84
C GLY A 39 -19.01 35.94 -5.48
N PHE A 40 -18.99 37.28 -5.47
CA PHE A 40 -19.14 38.06 -4.24
C PHE A 40 -20.52 37.91 -3.61
N LEU A 41 -21.58 37.74 -4.41
CA LEU A 41 -22.92 37.48 -3.89
C LEU A 41 -22.96 36.18 -3.10
N GLY A 42 -22.42 35.09 -3.66
CA GLY A 42 -22.32 33.80 -2.99
C GLY A 42 -21.56 33.88 -1.67
N VAL A 43 -20.35 34.49 -1.69
CA VAL A 43 -19.54 34.67 -0.47
C VAL A 43 -20.26 35.53 0.56
N THR A 44 -20.90 36.62 0.15
CA THR A 44 -21.62 37.53 1.06
C THR A 44 -22.81 36.83 1.70
N LEU A 45 -23.62 36.08 0.94
CA LEU A 45 -24.77 35.35 1.48
C LEU A 45 -24.33 34.28 2.47
N MET A 46 -23.26 33.54 2.15
CA MET A 46 -22.67 32.56 3.05
C MET A 46 -22.20 33.23 4.36
N LEU A 47 -21.44 34.33 4.26
CA LEU A 47 -20.94 35.06 5.43
C LEU A 47 -22.07 35.68 6.26
N LEU A 48 -23.12 36.21 5.62
CA LEU A 48 -24.33 36.71 6.31
C LEU A 48 -25.00 35.60 7.11
N PHE A 49 -25.18 34.42 6.52
CA PHE A 49 -25.76 33.27 7.21
C PHE A 49 -24.95 32.89 8.45
N PHE A 50 -23.63 32.73 8.34
CA PHE A 50 -22.78 32.40 9.49
C PHE A 50 -22.65 33.53 10.50
N THR A 51 -22.67 34.79 10.07
CA THR A 51 -22.71 35.95 10.98
C THR A 51 -24.00 35.95 11.79
N GLY A 52 -25.15 35.77 11.14
CA GLY A 52 -26.44 35.67 11.82
C GLY A 52 -26.47 34.50 12.80
N LEU A 53 -25.99 33.33 12.39
CA LEU A 53 -25.92 32.14 13.23
C LEU A 53 -25.02 32.33 14.47
N THR A 54 -23.84 32.93 14.29
CA THR A 54 -22.88 33.14 15.41
C THR A 54 -23.35 34.22 16.38
N LEU A 55 -24.01 35.27 15.90
CA LEU A 55 -24.65 36.27 16.76
C LEU A 55 -25.85 35.69 17.51
N TYR A 56 -26.67 34.87 16.83
CA TYR A 56 -27.77 34.14 17.47
C TYR A 56 -27.30 33.20 18.58
N ALA A 57 -26.15 32.53 18.38
CA ALA A 57 -25.52 31.67 19.37
C ALA A 57 -24.78 32.42 20.50
N GLU A 58 -25.04 33.73 20.68
CA GLU A 58 -24.42 34.62 21.68
C GLU A 58 -22.88 34.69 21.62
N SER A 59 -22.30 34.28 20.49
CA SER A 59 -20.87 34.25 20.26
C SER A 59 -20.40 35.59 19.67
N TRP A 60 -20.59 36.67 20.43
CA TRP A 60 -20.40 38.06 20.00
C TRP A 60 -19.01 38.35 19.42
N LYS A 61 -17.95 37.76 19.96
CA LYS A 61 -16.57 37.92 19.46
C LYS A 61 -16.45 37.43 18.01
N TYR A 62 -16.88 36.20 17.75
CA TYR A 62 -16.78 35.61 16.41
C TYR A 62 -17.81 36.21 15.44
N GLY A 63 -19.00 36.57 15.93
CA GLY A 63 -20.01 37.28 15.16
C GLY A 63 -19.54 38.67 14.71
N ALA A 64 -18.85 39.42 15.56
CA ALA A 64 -18.26 40.72 15.20
C ALA A 64 -17.16 40.57 14.12
N ILE A 65 -16.29 39.56 14.25
CA ILE A 65 -15.25 39.26 13.26
C ILE A 65 -15.88 38.91 11.90
N LEU A 66 -16.89 38.03 11.89
CA LEU A 66 -17.60 37.64 10.67
C LEU A 66 -18.40 38.80 10.06
N ALA A 67 -18.98 39.68 10.87
CA ALA A 67 -19.66 40.87 10.38
C ALA A 67 -18.72 41.81 9.60
N ILE A 68 -17.45 41.96 10.04
CA ILE A 68 -16.44 42.72 9.30
C ILE A 68 -16.17 42.08 7.95
N PHE A 69 -15.93 40.76 7.89
CA PHE A 69 -15.73 40.07 6.62
C PHE A 69 -16.95 40.15 5.70
N THR A 70 -18.15 40.08 6.28
CA THR A 70 -19.41 40.22 5.55
C THR A 70 -19.54 41.61 4.93
N ALA A 71 -19.19 42.67 5.68
CA ALA A 71 -19.20 44.04 5.18
C ALA A 71 -18.17 44.25 4.05
N VAL A 72 -16.96 43.69 4.20
CA VAL A 72 -15.92 43.73 3.15
C VAL A 72 -16.36 42.99 1.89
N SER A 73 -16.96 41.80 2.03
CA SER A 73 -17.53 41.04 0.90
C SER A 73 -18.70 41.78 0.24
N GLY A 74 -19.60 42.36 1.03
CA GLY A 74 -20.74 43.14 0.53
C GLY A 74 -20.32 44.42 -0.19
N TYR A 75 -19.24 45.06 0.25
CA TYR A 75 -18.63 46.18 -0.48
C TYR A 75 -18.02 45.71 -1.82
N GLY A 76 -17.33 44.57 -1.82
CA GLY A 76 -16.85 43.92 -3.05
C GLY A 76 -17.98 43.58 -4.03
N LEU A 77 -19.11 43.09 -3.53
CA LEU A 77 -20.34 42.85 -4.30
C LEU A 77 -20.86 44.14 -4.94
N TYR A 78 -20.99 45.22 -4.16
CA TYR A 78 -21.46 46.51 -4.66
C TYR A 78 -20.54 47.07 -5.75
N LEU A 79 -19.22 47.05 -5.53
CA LEU A 79 -18.24 47.52 -6.52
C LEU A 79 -18.25 46.69 -7.80
N SER A 80 -18.41 45.36 -7.66
CA SER A 80 -18.52 44.45 -8.81
C SER A 80 -19.80 44.69 -9.59
N ALA A 81 -20.94 44.83 -8.90
CA ALA A 81 -22.24 45.06 -9.52
C ALA A 81 -22.34 46.42 -10.22
N THR A 82 -21.73 47.47 -9.65
CA THR A 82 -21.72 48.82 -10.24
C THR A 82 -20.54 49.08 -11.17
N TRP A 83 -19.66 48.09 -11.35
CA TRP A 83 -18.43 48.18 -12.15
C TRP A 83 -17.54 49.38 -11.77
N ARG A 84 -17.26 49.53 -10.47
CA ARG A 84 -16.45 50.63 -9.91
C ARG A 84 -15.18 50.10 -9.27
N SER A 85 -14.09 50.85 -9.41
CA SER A 85 -12.82 50.65 -8.70
C SER A 85 -12.30 49.20 -8.71
N LEU A 86 -12.10 48.62 -9.90
CA LEU A 86 -11.69 47.22 -10.07
C LEU A 86 -10.39 46.86 -9.33
N ASN A 87 -9.47 47.81 -9.13
CA ASN A 87 -8.26 47.60 -8.33
C ASN A 87 -8.59 47.25 -6.87
N VAL A 88 -9.64 47.86 -6.31
CA VAL A 88 -10.12 47.56 -4.95
C VAL A 88 -10.79 46.19 -4.90
N VAL A 89 -11.59 45.85 -5.92
CA VAL A 89 -12.19 44.51 -6.06
C VAL A 89 -11.10 43.43 -6.10
N ALA A 90 -10.05 43.63 -6.88
CA ALA A 90 -8.90 42.73 -6.92
C ALA A 90 -8.20 42.61 -5.54
N GLY A 91 -8.01 43.72 -4.84
CA GLY A 91 -7.45 43.72 -3.48
C GLY A 91 -8.29 42.92 -2.48
N ILE A 92 -9.62 43.03 -2.55
CA ILE A 92 -10.54 42.26 -1.70
C ILE A 92 -10.45 40.76 -2.03
N ILE A 93 -10.36 40.39 -3.31
CA ILE A 93 -10.19 38.99 -3.73
C ILE A 93 -8.89 38.42 -3.14
N VAL A 94 -7.76 39.13 -3.30
CA VAL A 94 -6.47 38.72 -2.74
C VAL A 94 -6.54 38.58 -1.22
N PHE A 95 -7.24 39.48 -0.54
CA PHE A 95 -7.46 39.41 0.90
C PHE A 95 -8.21 38.14 1.33
N PHE A 96 -9.32 37.80 0.66
CA PHE A 96 -10.06 36.57 0.97
C PHE A 96 -9.24 35.30 0.66
N ILE A 97 -8.50 35.29 -0.45
CA ILE A 97 -7.59 34.18 -0.77
C ILE A 97 -6.52 34.02 0.33
N ALA A 98 -5.93 35.12 0.80
CA ALA A 98 -4.94 35.09 1.88
C ALA A 98 -5.53 34.57 3.20
N ILE A 99 -6.77 34.92 3.54
CA ILE A 99 -7.46 34.41 4.73
C ILE A 99 -7.72 32.91 4.62
N VAL A 100 -8.19 32.44 3.47
CA VAL A 100 -8.43 31.01 3.25
C VAL A 100 -7.11 30.24 3.33
N ALA A 101 -6.05 30.74 2.68
CA ALA A 101 -4.72 30.15 2.76
C ALA A 101 -4.17 30.12 4.19
N PHE A 102 -4.32 31.21 4.94
CA PHE A 102 -3.93 31.28 6.35
C PHE A 102 -4.75 30.33 7.21
N GLY A 103 -6.05 30.21 6.96
CA GLY A 103 -6.95 29.28 7.65
C GLY A 103 -6.54 27.83 7.43
N ILE A 104 -6.28 27.43 6.17
CA ILE A 104 -5.79 26.08 5.84
C ILE A 104 -4.46 25.82 6.54
N TRP A 105 -3.51 26.77 6.46
CA TRP A 105 -2.22 26.66 7.14
C TRP A 105 -2.40 26.51 8.66
N TYR A 106 -3.28 27.29 9.28
CA TYR A 106 -3.56 27.22 10.71
C TYR A 106 -4.21 25.89 11.12
N ILE A 107 -5.18 25.38 10.35
CA ILE A 107 -5.88 24.13 10.68
C ILE A 107 -4.99 22.89 10.47
N SER A 108 -4.00 22.95 9.57
CA SER A 108 -3.12 21.81 9.25
C SER A 108 -2.27 21.28 10.42
N GLU A 109 -2.00 22.11 11.43
CA GLU A 109 -1.19 21.76 12.61
C GLU A 109 -1.88 22.23 13.91
N PRO A 110 -3.04 21.63 14.28
CA PRO A 110 -3.91 22.16 15.34
C PRO A 110 -3.25 22.12 16.73
N ASP A 111 -2.31 21.20 16.91
CA ASP A 111 -1.58 20.96 18.17
C ASP A 111 -0.49 22.03 18.44
N LEU A 112 -0.20 22.89 17.45
CA LEU A 112 0.88 23.87 17.50
C LEU A 112 0.36 25.30 17.59
N GLY A 113 0.71 25.97 18.69
CA GLY A 113 0.54 27.41 18.83
C GLY A 113 1.35 28.18 17.79
N LEU A 114 0.92 29.40 17.48
CA LEU A 114 1.54 30.24 16.44
C LEU A 114 3.07 30.38 16.62
N ALA A 115 3.53 30.57 17.86
CA ALA A 115 4.96 30.68 18.16
C ALA A 115 5.73 29.37 17.97
N ASP A 116 5.11 28.22 18.25
CA ASP A 116 5.76 26.91 18.13
C ASP A 116 6.03 26.51 16.68
N ARG A 117 5.20 27.00 15.75
CA ARG A 117 5.40 26.81 14.30
C ARG A 117 6.71 27.39 13.81
N PHE A 118 7.22 28.43 14.47
CA PHE A 118 8.52 29.03 14.14
C PHE A 118 9.69 28.49 15.00
N ARG A 119 9.42 27.64 16.01
CA ARG A 119 10.48 27.03 16.83
C ARG A 119 11.19 25.90 16.08
N SER A 120 12.49 25.72 16.31
CA SER A 120 13.21 24.55 15.81
C SER A 120 12.71 23.25 16.44
N ALA A 121 12.94 22.11 15.79
CA ALA A 121 12.58 20.79 16.31
C ALA A 121 13.18 20.55 17.71
N GLU A 122 14.44 20.90 17.93
CA GLU A 122 15.13 20.76 19.22
C GLU A 122 14.49 21.60 20.33
N LYS A 123 14.04 22.82 20.03
CA LYS A 123 13.32 23.65 21.02
C LYS A 123 11.96 23.05 21.37
N LEU A 124 11.29 22.40 20.42
CA LEU A 124 10.03 21.70 20.66
C LEU A 124 10.25 20.42 21.48
N GLU A 125 11.33 19.68 21.20
CA GLU A 125 11.75 18.53 22.00
C GLU A 125 12.00 18.92 23.45
N ARG A 126 12.80 19.98 23.69
CA ARG A 126 13.07 20.50 25.05
C ARG A 126 11.82 21.00 25.77
N ALA A 127 10.82 21.44 25.01
CA ALA A 127 9.52 21.87 25.54
C ALA A 127 8.55 20.69 25.77
N GLY A 128 8.97 19.44 25.55
CA GLY A 128 8.14 18.24 25.71
C GLY A 128 7.10 18.04 24.60
N LYS A 129 7.16 18.82 23.52
CA LYS A 129 6.20 18.75 22.40
C LYS A 129 6.66 17.72 21.37
N TYR A 130 6.76 16.46 21.77
CA TYR A 130 7.39 15.39 20.99
C TYR A 130 6.74 15.18 19.62
N LYS A 131 5.40 15.21 19.52
CA LYS A 131 4.69 15.03 18.23
C LYS A 131 5.10 16.06 17.18
N ALA A 132 5.18 17.32 17.60
CA ALA A 132 5.57 18.41 16.73
C ALA A 132 7.07 18.39 16.42
N ALA A 133 7.90 18.04 17.41
CA ALA A 133 9.32 17.84 17.20
C ALA A 133 9.58 16.74 16.16
N ALA A 134 8.90 15.58 16.28
CA ALA A 134 8.98 14.46 15.36
C ALA A 134 8.69 14.88 13.92
N ARG A 135 7.54 15.52 13.66
CA ARG A 135 7.17 16.03 12.34
C ARG A 135 8.19 17.01 11.75
N LYS A 136 8.80 17.85 12.60
CA LYS A 136 9.84 18.78 12.13
C LYS A 136 11.16 18.06 11.83
N TYR A 137 11.50 17.03 12.61
CA TYR A 137 12.65 16.18 12.33
C TYR A 137 12.44 15.39 11.02
N GLU A 138 11.26 14.84 10.77
CA GLU A 138 10.90 14.19 9.50
C GLU A 138 11.01 15.14 8.30
N LYS A 139 10.40 16.33 8.39
CA LYS A 139 10.48 17.35 7.33
C LYS A 139 11.92 17.78 7.05
N ALA A 140 12.80 17.70 8.05
CA ALA A 140 14.24 17.98 7.92
C ALA A 140 15.06 16.76 7.48
N GLY A 141 14.44 15.60 7.26
CA GLY A 141 15.10 14.34 6.90
C GLY A 141 15.87 13.67 8.05
N ASN A 142 15.75 14.17 9.28
CA ASN A 142 16.37 13.58 10.45
C ASN A 142 15.45 12.51 11.06
N TYR A 143 15.33 11.39 10.35
CA TYR A 143 14.42 10.31 10.74
C TYR A 143 14.81 9.63 12.06
N LEU A 144 16.10 9.61 12.40
CA LEU A 144 16.57 9.07 13.69
C LEU A 144 15.96 9.83 14.87
N LYS A 145 16.06 11.16 14.85
CA LYS A 145 15.45 11.99 15.90
C LYS A 145 13.93 11.93 15.88
N ALA A 146 13.31 11.81 14.70
CA ALA A 146 11.87 11.61 14.61
C ALA A 146 11.43 10.31 15.29
N ALA A 147 12.14 9.20 15.05
CA ALA A 147 11.88 7.91 15.65
C ALA A 147 11.97 7.96 17.18
N GLU A 148 13.03 8.56 17.74
CA GLU A 148 13.17 8.77 19.19
C GLU A 148 11.99 9.55 19.79
N MET A 149 11.44 10.53 19.06
CA MET A 149 10.28 11.29 19.52
C MET A 149 9.00 10.45 19.47
N TYR A 150 8.84 9.59 18.45
CA TYR A 150 7.71 8.68 18.36
C TYR A 150 7.74 7.61 19.44
N GLU A 151 8.91 7.07 19.79
CA GLU A 151 9.05 6.16 20.93
C GLU A 151 8.62 6.83 22.23
N LYS A 152 9.03 8.09 22.48
CA LYS A 152 8.58 8.85 23.67
C LYS A 152 7.07 9.07 23.72
N LEU A 153 6.39 9.04 22.58
CA LEU A 153 4.92 9.13 22.49
C LEU A 153 4.23 7.76 22.59
N GLY A 154 5.00 6.66 22.55
CA GLY A 154 4.46 5.30 22.44
C GLY A 154 3.89 4.98 21.05
N TRP A 155 4.22 5.78 20.02
CA TRP A 155 3.74 5.60 18.65
C TRP A 155 4.67 4.65 17.90
N MET A 156 4.61 3.38 18.27
CA MET A 156 5.59 2.38 17.87
C MET A 156 5.62 2.14 16.36
N GLU A 157 4.49 2.10 15.66
CA GLU A 157 4.48 1.97 14.19
C GLU A 157 5.19 3.13 13.50
N SER A 158 4.92 4.37 13.94
CA SER A 158 5.58 5.57 13.40
C SER A 158 7.07 5.59 13.75
N ALA A 159 7.44 5.08 14.93
CA ALA A 159 8.83 4.93 15.33
C ALA A 159 9.57 3.91 14.48
N ALA A 160 8.99 2.72 14.25
CA ALA A 160 9.54 1.68 13.38
C ALA A 160 9.79 2.24 11.98
N TRP A 161 8.75 2.83 11.35
CA TRP A 161 8.86 3.47 10.04
C TRP A 161 9.98 4.52 9.98
N ALA A 162 10.08 5.39 10.99
CA ALA A 162 11.13 6.39 11.03
C ALA A 162 12.53 5.77 11.22
N TYR A 163 12.66 4.69 11.99
CA TYR A 163 13.92 3.95 12.10
C TYR A 163 14.31 3.25 10.78
N GLU A 164 13.35 2.74 10.00
CA GLU A 164 13.62 2.22 8.66
C GLU A 164 14.20 3.30 7.75
N LYS A 165 13.58 4.49 7.72
CA LYS A 165 14.06 5.63 6.93
C LYS A 165 15.41 6.14 7.40
N ALA A 166 15.77 5.90 8.66
CA ALA A 166 17.08 6.20 9.23
C ALA A 166 18.09 5.06 9.03
N GLU A 167 17.74 3.99 8.32
CA GLU A 167 18.54 2.76 8.13
C GLU A 167 18.97 2.12 9.46
N LYS A 168 18.18 2.31 10.52
CA LYS A 168 18.35 1.66 11.82
C LYS A 168 17.49 0.40 11.88
N TYR A 169 17.82 -0.54 11.01
CA TYR A 169 17.03 -1.75 10.79
C TYR A 169 16.87 -2.62 12.04
N GLU A 170 17.91 -2.74 12.89
CA GLU A 170 17.81 -3.49 14.15
C GLU A 170 16.71 -2.94 15.07
N LYS A 171 16.66 -1.61 15.25
CA LYS A 171 15.63 -0.97 16.08
C LYS A 171 14.24 -1.11 15.49
N ALA A 172 14.12 -0.96 14.16
CA ALA A 172 12.84 -1.16 13.48
C ALA A 172 12.33 -2.59 13.69
N ALA A 173 13.19 -3.59 13.52
CA ALA A 173 12.85 -5.00 13.72
C ALA A 173 12.45 -5.31 15.17
N GLU A 174 13.15 -4.76 16.17
CA GLU A 174 12.77 -4.91 17.59
C GLU A 174 11.39 -4.32 17.89
N ILE A 175 11.07 -3.17 17.31
CA ILE A 175 9.75 -2.56 17.48
C ILE A 175 8.68 -3.43 16.82
N TYR A 176 8.93 -4.00 15.64
CA TYR A 176 8.00 -4.92 14.99
C TYR A 176 7.77 -6.19 15.80
N GLU A 177 8.80 -6.78 16.40
CA GLU A 177 8.63 -7.91 17.32
C GLU A 177 7.75 -7.52 18.52
N ALA A 178 7.97 -6.34 19.11
CA ALA A 178 7.17 -5.84 20.22
C ALA A 178 5.72 -5.53 19.83
N LEU A 179 5.49 -5.02 18.63
CA LEU A 179 4.15 -4.80 18.06
C LEU A 179 3.41 -6.11 17.87
N TYR A 180 4.07 -7.14 17.32
CA TYR A 180 3.50 -8.49 17.24
C TYR A 180 3.13 -9.04 18.62
N ASP A 181 3.99 -8.88 19.62
CA ASP A 181 3.69 -9.39 20.97
C ASP A 181 2.44 -8.76 21.60
N LYS A 182 2.12 -7.52 21.20
CA LYS A 182 0.95 -6.79 21.68
C LYS A 182 -0.31 -7.06 20.84
N GLU A 183 -0.18 -7.08 19.52
CA GLU A 183 -1.32 -7.06 18.58
C GLU A 183 -1.59 -8.42 17.94
N LYS A 184 -0.59 -9.32 17.94
CA LYS A 184 -0.63 -10.65 17.33
C LYS A 184 -0.96 -10.64 15.84
N ASP A 185 -0.62 -9.56 15.15
CA ASP A 185 -0.72 -9.45 13.69
C ASP A 185 0.56 -9.96 13.01
N THR A 186 0.42 -11.01 12.19
CA THR A 186 1.53 -11.67 11.50
C THR A 186 2.26 -10.75 10.52
N TYR A 187 1.65 -9.65 10.09
CA TYR A 187 2.29 -8.57 9.33
C TYR A 187 3.61 -8.13 9.99
N TYR A 188 3.61 -7.96 11.32
CA TYR A 188 4.78 -7.47 12.03
C TYR A 188 5.91 -8.50 12.12
N LEU A 189 5.62 -9.81 12.17
CA LEU A 189 6.67 -10.83 12.14
C LEU A 189 7.39 -10.86 10.78
N LYS A 190 6.63 -10.68 9.69
CA LYS A 190 7.18 -10.57 8.34
C LYS A 190 8.10 -9.35 8.21
N GLU A 191 7.66 -8.18 8.70
CA GLU A 191 8.49 -6.97 8.70
C GLU A 191 9.73 -7.15 9.61
N ALA A 192 9.57 -7.73 10.80
CA ALA A 192 10.69 -8.03 11.69
C ALA A 192 11.75 -8.93 11.02
N HIS A 193 11.33 -10.00 10.35
CA HIS A 193 12.23 -10.88 9.59
C HIS A 193 13.02 -10.09 8.53
N GLU A 194 12.32 -9.31 7.70
CA GLU A 194 12.92 -8.52 6.62
C GLU A 194 13.92 -7.49 7.15
N TYR A 195 13.60 -6.80 8.25
CA TYR A 195 14.49 -5.81 8.83
C TYR A 195 15.67 -6.42 9.60
N TRP A 196 15.51 -7.59 10.23
CA TRP A 196 16.66 -8.32 10.77
C TRP A 196 17.61 -8.78 9.66
N LYS A 197 17.08 -9.20 8.51
CA LYS A 197 17.87 -9.54 7.33
C LYS A 197 18.64 -8.33 6.79
N LYS A 198 17.98 -7.16 6.68
CA LYS A 198 18.64 -5.89 6.30
C LYS A 198 19.69 -5.42 7.30
N ALA A 199 19.50 -5.71 8.58
CA ALA A 199 20.49 -5.47 9.62
C ALA A 199 21.69 -6.44 9.56
N GLY A 200 21.57 -7.53 8.81
CA GLY A 200 22.57 -8.61 8.76
C GLY A 200 22.49 -9.58 9.95
N ASN A 201 21.50 -9.44 10.83
CA ASN A 201 21.29 -10.37 11.94
C ASN A 201 20.41 -11.54 11.49
N MET A 202 21.02 -12.45 10.73
CA MET A 202 20.33 -13.59 10.14
C MET A 202 19.75 -14.55 11.19
N GLU A 203 20.35 -14.65 12.37
CA GLU A 203 19.84 -15.49 13.47
C GLU A 203 18.49 -14.98 13.99
N ARG A 204 18.37 -13.67 14.26
CA ARG A 204 17.07 -13.09 14.66
C ARG A 204 16.08 -13.08 13.51
N ALA A 205 16.54 -12.90 12.27
CA ALA A 205 15.68 -13.04 11.09
C ALA A 205 15.07 -14.45 11.01
N ALA A 206 15.88 -15.50 11.23
CA ALA A 206 15.40 -16.88 11.25
C ALA A 206 14.39 -17.12 12.37
N LYS A 207 14.65 -16.57 13.57
CA LYS A 207 13.70 -16.66 14.69
C LYS A 207 12.38 -15.95 14.42
N ALA A 208 12.41 -14.78 13.77
CA ALA A 208 11.18 -14.08 13.38
C ALA A 208 10.37 -14.87 12.34
N LEU A 209 11.05 -15.49 11.36
CA LEU A 209 10.41 -16.37 10.37
C LEU A 209 9.86 -17.66 10.99
N GLU A 210 10.57 -18.24 11.95
CA GLU A 210 10.12 -19.41 12.72
C GLU A 210 8.79 -19.12 13.42
N ARG A 211 8.69 -17.98 14.12
CA ARG A 211 7.43 -17.53 14.74
C ARG A 211 6.33 -17.26 13.71
N TYR A 212 6.70 -16.74 12.54
CA TYR A 212 5.74 -16.50 11.46
C TYR A 212 5.19 -17.82 10.90
N ALA A 213 6.04 -18.83 10.75
CA ALA A 213 5.66 -20.16 10.30
C ALA A 213 4.81 -20.94 11.32
N GLU A 214 4.82 -20.57 12.61
CA GLU A 214 3.86 -21.12 13.57
C GLU A 214 2.40 -20.75 13.22
N GLU A 215 2.19 -19.57 12.65
CA GLU A 215 0.87 -19.07 12.21
C GLU A 215 0.58 -19.44 10.74
N GLU A 216 1.63 -19.47 9.90
CA GLU A 216 1.57 -19.77 8.47
C GLU A 216 2.48 -20.98 8.11
N PRO A 217 2.04 -22.23 8.37
CA PRO A 217 2.92 -23.41 8.34
C PRO A 217 3.61 -23.73 7.01
N TRP A 218 3.10 -23.23 5.89
CA TRP A 218 3.77 -23.38 4.59
C TRP A 218 5.19 -22.77 4.57
N PHE A 219 5.49 -21.81 5.46
CA PHE A 219 6.83 -21.20 5.57
C PHE A 219 7.86 -22.05 6.34
N TRP A 220 7.49 -23.20 6.93
CA TRP A 220 8.45 -24.04 7.66
C TRP A 220 9.61 -24.53 6.79
N GLU A 221 9.38 -24.72 5.49
CA GLU A 221 10.43 -25.03 4.53
C GLU A 221 11.45 -23.89 4.39
N ASP A 222 10.99 -22.63 4.34
CA ASP A 222 11.87 -21.46 4.27
C ASP A 222 12.65 -21.27 5.58
N VAL A 223 12.03 -21.53 6.72
CA VAL A 223 12.69 -21.55 8.03
C VAL A 223 13.83 -22.57 8.04
N ALA A 224 13.56 -23.78 7.54
CA ALA A 224 14.52 -24.85 7.53
C ALA A 224 15.73 -24.52 6.64
N LYS A 225 15.50 -24.04 5.41
CA LYS A 225 16.56 -23.57 4.50
C LYS A 225 17.40 -22.46 5.13
N LEU A 226 16.76 -21.50 5.79
CA LEU A 226 17.46 -20.39 6.43
C LEU A 226 18.35 -20.87 7.59
N TYR A 227 17.90 -21.85 8.39
CA TYR A 227 18.76 -22.44 9.42
C TYR A 227 19.88 -23.32 8.85
N GLU A 228 19.68 -23.98 7.70
CA GLU A 228 20.76 -24.66 6.96
C GLU A 228 21.83 -23.64 6.51
N GLU A 229 21.42 -22.50 5.95
CA GLU A 229 22.34 -21.42 5.54
C GLU A 229 23.15 -20.87 6.73
N LEU A 230 22.55 -20.86 7.91
CA LEU A 230 23.21 -20.46 9.16
C LEU A 230 24.09 -21.56 9.78
N GLY A 231 24.06 -22.78 9.23
CA GLY A 231 24.78 -23.94 9.77
C GLY A 231 24.18 -24.48 11.08
N ASN A 232 22.94 -24.11 11.41
CA ASN A 232 22.25 -24.62 12.59
C ASN A 232 21.47 -25.89 12.23
N GLU A 233 22.19 -27.02 12.20
CA GLU A 233 21.64 -28.31 11.79
C GLU A 233 20.46 -28.78 12.68
N GLU A 234 20.51 -28.49 13.99
CA GLU A 234 19.46 -28.87 14.94
C GLU A 234 18.13 -28.18 14.59
N LYS A 235 18.15 -26.85 14.52
CA LYS A 235 16.95 -26.07 14.18
C LYS A 235 16.47 -26.30 12.76
N ALA A 236 17.40 -26.49 11.81
CA ALA A 236 17.04 -26.84 10.44
C ALA A 236 16.27 -28.15 10.39
N ARG A 237 16.74 -29.17 11.13
CA ARG A 237 16.07 -30.46 11.22
C ARG A 237 14.68 -30.34 11.86
N GLU A 238 14.54 -29.60 12.95
CA GLU A 238 13.23 -29.35 13.59
C GLU A 238 12.25 -28.67 12.62
N ALA A 239 12.71 -27.65 11.89
CA ALA A 239 11.90 -26.95 10.91
C ALA A 239 11.50 -27.85 9.72
N TRP A 240 12.41 -28.71 9.25
CA TRP A 240 12.08 -29.74 8.24
C TRP A 240 11.05 -30.74 8.75
N GLU A 241 11.10 -31.13 10.03
CA GLU A 241 10.10 -32.01 10.62
C GLU A 241 8.72 -31.32 10.69
N ARG A 242 8.65 -30.02 11.02
CA ARG A 242 7.41 -29.24 10.96
C ARG A 242 6.88 -29.07 9.53
N ALA A 243 7.75 -28.80 8.57
CA ALA A 243 7.39 -28.73 7.15
C ALA A 243 6.83 -30.08 6.66
N LEU A 244 7.46 -31.20 7.06
CA LEU A 244 6.98 -32.53 6.75
C LEU A 244 5.58 -32.78 7.31
N GLU A 245 5.32 -32.43 8.57
CA GLU A 245 3.99 -32.56 9.18
C GLU A 245 2.92 -31.74 8.45
N TYR A 246 3.26 -30.53 8.00
CA TYR A 246 2.37 -29.70 7.19
C TYR A 246 2.05 -30.37 5.85
N TYR A 247 3.05 -30.68 5.04
CA TYR A 247 2.84 -31.28 3.72
C TYR A 247 2.20 -32.67 3.79
N GLN A 248 2.40 -33.43 4.86
CA GLN A 248 1.68 -34.70 5.07
C GLN A 248 0.18 -34.53 5.25
N LYS A 249 -0.28 -33.40 5.81
CA LYS A 249 -1.70 -33.08 5.92
C LYS A 249 -2.23 -32.61 4.57
N GLU A 250 -1.55 -31.65 3.94
CA GLU A 250 -1.93 -31.14 2.63
C GLU A 250 -1.99 -32.24 1.56
N ALA A 251 -1.02 -33.17 1.56
CA ALA A 251 -0.98 -34.30 0.63
C ALA A 251 -2.16 -35.28 0.75
N GLN A 252 -2.86 -35.29 1.89
CA GLN A 252 -4.07 -36.09 2.03
C GLN A 252 -5.26 -35.46 1.29
N GLU A 253 -5.27 -34.14 1.16
CA GLU A 253 -6.31 -33.40 0.44
C GLU A 253 -5.94 -33.25 -1.04
N GLU A 254 -4.68 -32.92 -1.33
CA GLU A 254 -4.13 -32.71 -2.66
C GLU A 254 -2.88 -33.57 -2.90
N GLY A 255 -3.04 -34.67 -3.63
CA GLY A 255 -1.98 -35.67 -3.82
C GLY A 255 -0.69 -35.17 -4.51
N VAL A 256 -0.68 -33.97 -5.08
CA VAL A 256 0.52 -33.34 -5.64
C VAL A 256 1.60 -33.12 -4.57
N PHE A 257 1.22 -32.81 -3.33
CA PHE A 257 2.17 -32.53 -2.25
C PHE A 257 2.90 -33.77 -1.72
N TYR A 258 2.57 -34.98 -2.19
CA TYR A 258 3.36 -36.16 -1.87
C TYR A 258 4.80 -36.06 -2.41
N GLU A 259 5.06 -35.25 -3.43
CA GLU A 259 6.43 -34.93 -3.87
C GLU A 259 7.22 -34.19 -2.76
N ASP A 260 6.63 -33.17 -2.15
CA ASP A 260 7.25 -32.41 -1.07
C ASP A 260 7.49 -33.27 0.17
N VAL A 261 6.52 -34.11 0.53
CA VAL A 261 6.67 -35.12 1.60
C VAL A 261 7.87 -36.03 1.31
N GLY A 262 7.99 -36.55 0.08
CA GLY A 262 9.10 -37.41 -0.33
C GLY A 262 10.45 -36.71 -0.28
N ASN A 263 10.53 -35.50 -0.83
CA ASN A 263 11.75 -34.68 -0.84
C ASN A 263 12.24 -34.34 0.57
N ILE A 264 11.33 -33.93 1.45
CA ILE A 264 11.65 -33.57 2.84
C ILE A 264 12.00 -34.82 3.65
N ALA A 265 11.25 -35.91 3.49
CA ALA A 265 11.54 -37.19 4.16
C ALA A 265 12.95 -37.70 3.80
N ARG A 266 13.34 -37.62 2.51
CA ARG A 266 14.69 -37.97 2.06
C ARG A 266 15.75 -37.09 2.72
N ARG A 267 15.51 -35.78 2.79
CA ARG A 267 16.43 -34.82 3.43
C ARG A 267 16.63 -35.13 4.92
N LEU A 268 15.58 -35.58 5.59
CA LEU A 268 15.61 -36.02 6.99
C LEU A 268 16.16 -37.45 7.18
N GLY A 269 16.56 -38.14 6.10
CA GLY A 269 17.05 -39.52 6.14
C GLY A 269 15.95 -40.57 6.41
N LYS A 270 14.68 -40.21 6.23
CA LYS A 270 13.51 -41.09 6.42
C LYS A 270 13.18 -41.81 5.09
N GLU A 271 14.09 -42.67 4.63
CA GLU A 271 14.02 -43.26 3.28
C GLU A 271 12.75 -44.07 3.01
N GLU A 272 12.27 -44.86 3.98
CA GLU A 272 11.02 -45.63 3.82
C GLU A 272 9.81 -44.71 3.64
N LEU A 273 9.72 -43.64 4.44
CA LEU A 273 8.65 -42.65 4.31
C LEU A 273 8.73 -41.91 2.97
N ALA A 274 9.95 -41.60 2.52
CA ALA A 274 10.16 -40.96 1.23
C ALA A 274 9.68 -41.87 0.08
N ARG A 275 10.01 -43.17 0.13
CA ARG A 275 9.54 -44.16 -0.83
C ARG A 275 8.01 -44.26 -0.87
N GLU A 276 7.36 -44.39 0.29
CA GLU A 276 5.90 -44.42 0.38
C GLU A 276 5.25 -43.16 -0.19
N ALA A 277 5.84 -41.99 0.07
CA ALA A 277 5.35 -40.73 -0.47
C ALA A 277 5.49 -40.68 -2.00
N TYR A 278 6.64 -41.08 -2.55
CA TYR A 278 6.83 -41.12 -4.00
C TYR A 278 5.95 -42.15 -4.71
N GLU A 279 5.59 -43.27 -4.06
CA GLU A 279 4.60 -44.22 -4.59
C GLU A 279 3.22 -43.58 -4.72
N LYS A 280 2.78 -42.83 -3.70
CA LYS A 280 1.51 -42.09 -3.74
C LYS A 280 1.54 -40.92 -4.73
N PHE A 281 2.66 -40.20 -4.80
CA PHE A 281 2.87 -39.15 -5.79
C PHE A 281 2.83 -39.69 -7.21
N LEU A 282 3.45 -40.86 -7.45
CA LEU A 282 3.40 -41.55 -8.73
C LEU A 282 1.96 -41.91 -9.11
N GLU A 283 1.17 -42.48 -8.19
CA GLU A 283 -0.23 -42.80 -8.42
C GLU A 283 -1.03 -41.55 -8.84
N TYR A 284 -0.84 -40.44 -8.12
CA TYR A 284 -1.43 -39.15 -8.47
C TYR A 284 -1.00 -38.68 -9.87
N CYS A 285 0.31 -38.65 -10.16
CA CYS A 285 0.83 -38.21 -11.45
C CYS A 285 0.35 -39.06 -12.62
N LEU A 286 0.22 -40.39 -12.44
CA LEU A 286 -0.31 -41.28 -13.47
C LEU A 286 -1.76 -40.94 -13.81
N LYS A 287 -2.59 -40.66 -12.79
CA LYS A 287 -3.99 -40.26 -12.98
C LYS A 287 -4.10 -38.90 -13.69
N GLU A 288 -3.27 -37.93 -13.32
CA GLU A 288 -3.24 -36.62 -13.98
C GLU A 288 -2.70 -36.71 -15.41
N ALA A 289 -1.72 -37.59 -15.66
CA ALA A 289 -1.12 -37.80 -16.98
C ALA A 289 -2.09 -38.40 -18.02
N GLU A 290 -3.20 -39.02 -17.58
CA GLU A 290 -4.30 -39.44 -18.47
C GLU A 290 -5.08 -38.26 -19.04
N GLN A 291 -5.15 -37.15 -18.29
CA GLN A 291 -5.89 -35.95 -18.66
C GLN A 291 -4.98 -34.90 -19.30
N ASP A 292 -3.82 -34.67 -18.69
CA ASP A 292 -2.79 -33.75 -19.18
C ASP A 292 -1.44 -34.47 -19.29
N PRO A 293 -1.00 -34.81 -20.51
CA PRO A 293 0.26 -35.48 -20.75
C PRO A 293 1.51 -34.71 -20.28
N MET A 294 1.41 -33.44 -19.86
CA MET A 294 2.50 -32.72 -19.20
C MET A 294 3.02 -33.44 -17.95
N TRP A 295 2.12 -34.12 -17.23
CA TRP A 295 2.44 -34.86 -16.00
C TRP A 295 3.33 -36.08 -16.22
N TRP A 296 3.51 -36.56 -17.45
CA TRP A 296 4.49 -37.62 -17.75
C TRP A 296 5.92 -37.27 -17.33
N LYS A 297 6.25 -35.97 -17.23
CA LYS A 297 7.52 -35.51 -16.64
C LYS A 297 7.65 -35.95 -15.18
N HIS A 298 6.64 -35.69 -14.37
CA HIS A 298 6.62 -36.01 -12.94
C HIS A 298 6.51 -37.52 -12.69
N VAL A 299 5.78 -38.24 -13.54
CA VAL A 299 5.76 -39.71 -13.55
C VAL A 299 7.17 -40.28 -13.72
N ALA A 300 7.95 -39.73 -14.66
CA ALA A 300 9.33 -40.16 -14.86
C ALA A 300 10.21 -39.87 -13.63
N GLU A 301 10.12 -38.66 -13.08
CA GLU A 301 10.86 -38.25 -11.87
C GLU A 301 10.56 -39.17 -10.67
N ALA A 302 9.29 -39.54 -10.48
CA ALA A 302 8.88 -40.46 -9.43
C ALA A 302 9.40 -41.89 -9.67
N TYR A 303 9.31 -42.43 -10.90
CA TYR A 303 9.87 -43.74 -11.21
C TYR A 303 11.40 -43.79 -11.05
N ASP A 304 12.10 -42.73 -11.46
CA ASP A 304 13.55 -42.63 -11.27
C ASP A 304 13.92 -42.71 -9.79
N TYR A 305 13.20 -42.00 -8.92
CA TYR A 305 13.41 -42.07 -7.48
C TYR A 305 13.14 -43.48 -6.92
N LEU A 306 12.06 -44.13 -7.36
CA LEU A 306 11.71 -45.49 -6.93
C LEU A 306 12.65 -46.58 -7.50
N GLY A 307 13.61 -46.20 -8.36
CA GLY A 307 14.59 -47.11 -8.96
C GLY A 307 14.08 -47.87 -10.19
N GLU A 308 12.89 -47.51 -10.70
CA GLU A 308 12.21 -48.15 -11.83
C GLU A 308 12.65 -47.53 -13.16
N LYS A 309 13.94 -47.64 -13.47
CA LYS A 309 14.59 -46.92 -14.59
C LYS A 309 13.93 -47.12 -15.95
N GLU A 310 13.52 -48.35 -16.27
CA GLU A 310 12.86 -48.64 -17.56
C GLU A 310 11.52 -47.90 -17.69
N LYS A 311 10.71 -47.89 -16.63
CA LYS A 311 9.44 -47.16 -16.61
C LYS A 311 9.65 -45.64 -16.63
N ALA A 312 10.71 -45.16 -15.99
CA ALA A 312 11.08 -43.75 -16.06
C ALA A 312 11.43 -43.33 -17.50
N GLU A 313 12.24 -44.12 -18.22
CA GLU A 313 12.55 -43.87 -19.63
C GLU A 313 11.31 -43.88 -20.53
N GLU A 314 10.40 -44.83 -20.32
CA GLU A 314 9.12 -44.85 -21.04
C GLU A 314 8.28 -43.60 -20.77
N ALA A 315 8.17 -43.17 -19.52
CA ALA A 315 7.46 -41.95 -19.13
C ALA A 315 8.10 -40.70 -19.76
N ARG A 316 9.43 -40.59 -19.76
CA ARG A 316 10.17 -39.49 -20.43
C ARG A 316 9.86 -39.46 -21.92
N LYS A 317 9.85 -40.61 -22.58
CA LYS A 317 9.51 -40.70 -24.01
C LYS A 317 8.09 -40.20 -24.28
N ARG A 318 7.11 -40.58 -23.46
CA ARG A 318 5.72 -40.08 -23.58
C ARG A 318 5.66 -38.56 -23.42
N TYR A 319 6.39 -38.00 -22.47
CA TYR A 319 6.50 -36.55 -22.26
C TYR A 319 7.14 -35.84 -23.46
N GLU A 320 8.23 -36.38 -24.01
CA GLU A 320 8.92 -35.83 -25.18
C GLU A 320 8.04 -35.86 -26.44
N GLU A 321 7.33 -36.96 -26.68
CA GLU A 321 6.38 -37.08 -27.78
C GLU A 321 5.26 -36.02 -27.69
N TYR A 322 4.75 -35.78 -26.48
CA TYR A 322 3.78 -34.72 -26.22
C TYR A 322 4.36 -33.33 -26.48
N ARG A 323 5.54 -33.02 -25.93
CA ARG A 323 6.22 -31.74 -26.16
C ARG A 323 6.48 -31.49 -27.66
N ALA A 324 6.90 -32.51 -28.40
CA ALA A 324 7.11 -32.41 -29.85
C ALA A 324 5.81 -32.10 -30.61
N LYS A 325 4.67 -32.67 -30.20
CA LYS A 325 3.35 -32.35 -30.78
C LYS A 325 2.96 -30.90 -30.54
N ILE A 326 3.13 -30.37 -29.32
CA ILE A 326 2.85 -28.97 -29.00
C ILE A 326 3.74 -28.03 -29.79
N MET A 327 5.05 -28.31 -29.88
CA MET A 327 5.98 -27.47 -30.63
C MET A 327 5.59 -27.39 -32.11
N ARG A 328 5.24 -28.52 -32.74
CA ARG A 328 4.76 -28.53 -34.14
C ARG A 328 3.47 -27.73 -34.32
N ALA A 329 2.49 -27.89 -33.42
CA ALA A 329 1.24 -27.14 -33.47
C ALA A 329 1.46 -25.61 -33.30
N ASN A 330 2.42 -25.21 -32.46
CA ASN A 330 2.81 -23.81 -32.27
C ASN A 330 3.55 -23.24 -33.51
N GLU A 331 4.41 -24.03 -34.15
CA GLU A 331 5.08 -23.65 -35.40
C GLU A 331 4.08 -23.50 -36.57
N GLU A 332 3.07 -24.36 -36.63
CA GLU A 332 1.98 -24.28 -37.62
C GLU A 332 1.07 -23.07 -37.41
N THR A 333 0.77 -22.72 -36.16
CA THR A 333 -0.05 -21.54 -35.82
C THR A 333 0.71 -20.22 -35.92
N SER A 334 2.04 -20.21 -35.68
CA SER A 334 2.90 -19.04 -35.89
C SER A 334 3.16 -18.73 -37.37
N ASN A 335 2.95 -19.69 -38.28
CA ASN A 335 3.11 -19.53 -39.73
C ASN A 335 1.82 -19.08 -40.45
N PHE A 336 0.83 -18.53 -39.74
CA PHE A 336 -0.29 -17.86 -40.40
C PHE A 336 0.22 -16.62 -41.17
N PRO A 337 0.07 -16.57 -42.51
CA PRO A 337 0.49 -15.41 -43.28
C PRO A 337 -0.35 -14.22 -42.85
N GLY A 338 0.33 -13.15 -42.41
CA GLY A 338 -0.27 -11.83 -42.22
C GLY A 338 -1.07 -11.43 -43.45
N GLU A 339 -2.21 -10.80 -43.18
CA GLU A 339 -3.17 -10.24 -44.12
C GLU A 339 -2.53 -9.85 -45.46
N LYS A 340 -2.97 -10.51 -46.53
CA LYS A 340 -2.76 -9.98 -47.88
C LYS A 340 -3.54 -8.67 -47.95
N GLU A 341 -2.82 -7.56 -47.95
CA GLU A 341 -3.35 -6.25 -48.36
C GLU A 341 -3.95 -6.40 -49.77
N GLU A 342 -5.27 -6.23 -49.88
CA GLU A 342 -5.98 -5.98 -51.14
C GLU A 342 -5.99 -4.48 -51.46
#